data_AF-A0A9X7C4S6-F1
#
_entry.id   AF-A0A9X7C4S6-F1
#
_cell.length_a   1.000
_cell.length_b   1.000
_cell.length_c   1.000
_cell.angle_alpha   90.00
_cell.angle_beta   90.00
_cell.angle_gamma   90.00
#
_symmetry.space_group_name_H-M   'P 1'
#
loop_
_entity.id
_entity.type
_entity.pdbx_description
1 polymer ?
#
loop_
_entity_poly.entity_id
_entity_poly.type
_entity_poly.pdbx_seq_one_letter_code
_entity_poly.pdbx_strand_id
1 'polypeptide(L)'
;METVILNEILQEFKDRMHLGDEEDDNLKRILSTSNKALLRICGNYDLNKDEEFKELVFERSRYVYNDALEYFDKNFLSQINSLG
;
A
#
# COMPACT_ATOMS: atom_id res chain seq x y z
N MET A 1 -10.29 -13.58 1.49
CA MET A 1 -9.26 -13.76 2.54
C MET A 1 -8.91 -12.40 3.10
N GLU A 2 -8.85 -12.26 4.43
CA GLU A 2 -8.24 -11.08 5.04
C GLU A 2 -6.74 -11.13 4.78
N THR A 3 -6.21 -10.16 4.04
CA THR A 3 -4.76 -9.99 3.94
C THR A 3 -4.25 -9.52 5.30
N VAL A 4 -3.54 -10.41 5.99
CA VAL A 4 -2.78 -10.08 7.20
C VAL A 4 -1.54 -9.32 6.77
N ILE A 5 -1.38 -8.09 7.25
CA ILE A 5 -0.17 -7.29 7.04
C ILE A 5 0.88 -7.76 8.03
N LEU A 6 2.04 -8.21 7.53
CA LEU A 6 3.16 -8.61 8.38
C LEU A 6 3.73 -7.39 9.11
N ASN A 7 4.25 -7.60 10.32
CA ASN A 7 4.86 -6.53 11.11
C ASN A 7 6.08 -5.89 10.39
N GLU A 8 6.81 -6.66 9.58
CA GLU A 8 7.91 -6.15 8.75
C GLU A 8 7.42 -5.13 7.72
N ILE A 9 6.36 -5.45 6.96
CA ILE A 9 5.74 -4.53 6.00
C ILE A 9 5.20 -3.27 6.68
N LEU A 10 4.60 -3.42 7.88
CA LEU A 10 4.18 -2.27 8.67
C LEU A 10 5.39 -1.40 9.09
N GLN A 11 6.48 -2.02 9.54
CA GLN A 11 7.68 -1.29 9.97
C GLN A 11 8.32 -0.54 8.79
N GLU A 12 8.46 -1.18 7.63
CA GLU A 12 8.96 -0.54 6.41
C GLU A 12 8.13 0.70 6.04
N PHE A 13 6.80 0.60 6.12
CA PHE A 13 5.92 1.72 5.83
C PHE A 13 6.04 2.84 6.88
N LYS A 14 6.17 2.51 8.16
CA LYS A 14 6.41 3.50 9.23
C LYS A 14 7.73 4.22 9.06
N ASP A 15 8.80 3.49 8.74
CA ASP A 15 10.14 4.07 8.53
C ASP A 15 10.12 5.06 7.36
N ARG A 16 9.44 4.71 6.27
CA ARG A 16 9.22 5.59 5.11
C ARG A 16 8.46 6.86 5.46
N MET A 17 7.45 6.74 6.30
CA MET A 17 6.56 7.85 6.68
C MET A 17 7.06 8.63 7.89
N HIS A 18 8.14 8.18 8.53
CA HIS A 18 8.66 8.69 9.80
C HIS A 18 7.61 8.68 10.93
N LEU A 19 6.86 7.57 11.05
CA LEU A 19 5.80 7.38 12.04
C LEU A 19 6.24 6.46 13.19
N GLY A 20 5.62 6.64 14.36
CA GLY A 20 5.76 5.76 15.52
C GLY A 20 4.65 4.69 15.60
N ASP A 21 4.60 3.98 16.72
CA ASP A 21 3.72 2.80 16.90
C ASP A 21 2.27 3.14 17.31
N GLU A 22 1.98 4.41 17.60
CA GLU A 22 0.69 4.86 18.16
C GLU A 22 -0.51 4.58 17.23
N GLU A 23 -0.26 4.41 15.92
CA GLU A 23 -1.28 4.24 14.89
C GLU A 23 -1.19 2.88 14.16
N ASP A 24 -0.46 1.90 14.70
CA ASP A 24 -0.21 0.60 14.05
C ASP A 24 -1.48 -0.06 13.49
N ASP A 25 -2.59 -0.05 14.24
CA ASP A 25 -3.86 -0.63 13.82
C ASP A 25 -4.52 0.15 12.67
N ASN A 26 -4.34 1.47 12.64
CA ASN A 26 -4.80 2.31 11.54
C ASN A 26 -3.94 2.04 10.29
N LEU A 27 -2.62 2.05 10.43
CA LEU A 27 -1.67 1.81 9.34
C LEU A 27 -1.85 0.41 8.73
N LYS A 28 -2.05 -0.63 9.55
CA LYS A 28 -2.39 -1.99 9.07
C LYS A 28 -3.67 -2.03 8.26
N ARG A 29 -4.71 -1.28 8.66
CA ARG A 29 -5.97 -1.18 7.90
C ARG A 29 -5.78 -0.45 6.58
N ILE A 30 -5.01 0.64 6.57
CA ILE A 30 -4.68 1.38 5.35
C ILE A 30 -3.90 0.48 4.37
N LEU A 31 -2.83 -0.17 4.82
CA LEU A 31 -2.01 -1.08 4.02
C LEU A 31 -2.84 -2.26 3.47
N SER A 32 -3.66 -2.90 4.32
CA SER A 32 -4.53 -4.01 3.90
C SER A 32 -5.55 -3.57 2.83
N THR A 33 -6.13 -2.38 2.98
CA THR A 33 -7.12 -1.85 2.03
C THR A 33 -6.46 -1.46 0.71
N SER A 34 -5.28 -0.84 0.75
CA SER A 34 -4.51 -0.50 -0.45
C SER A 34 -4.04 -1.73 -1.21
N ASN A 35 -3.53 -2.75 -0.51
CA ASN A 35 -3.18 -4.02 -1.12
C ASN A 35 -4.38 -4.67 -1.82
N LYS A 36 -5.52 -4.79 -1.12
CA LYS A 36 -6.75 -5.36 -1.72
C LYS A 36 -7.26 -4.58 -2.93
N ALA A 37 -7.15 -3.25 -2.90
CA ALA A 37 -7.55 -2.42 -4.04
C ALA A 37 -6.65 -2.69 -5.25
N LEU A 38 -5.33 -2.70 -5.05
CA LEU A 38 -4.38 -2.91 -6.14
C LEU A 38 -4.39 -4.36 -6.66
N LEU A 39 -4.63 -5.37 -5.82
CA LEU A 39 -4.83 -6.74 -6.30
C LEU A 39 -6.03 -6.88 -7.25
N ARG A 40 -7.07 -6.04 -7.10
CA ARG A 40 -8.22 -6.04 -8.01
C ARG A 40 -7.92 -5.35 -9.35
N ILE A 41 -6.97 -4.41 -9.34
CA ILE A 41 -6.65 -3.57 -10.51
C ILE A 41 -5.51 -4.20 -11.32
N CYS A 42 -4.43 -4.58 -10.64
CA CYS A 42 -3.20 -5.08 -11.27
C CYS A 42 -3.15 -6.62 -11.32
N GLY A 43 -3.99 -7.32 -10.56
CA GLY A 43 -3.99 -8.79 -10.52
C GLY A 43 -3.27 -9.38 -9.32
N ASN A 44 -2.88 -10.66 -9.40
CA ASN A 44 -2.47 -11.44 -8.24
C ASN A 44 -0.97 -11.32 -7.95
N TYR A 45 -0.63 -10.40 -7.04
CA TYR A 45 0.73 -10.17 -6.55
C TYR A 45 0.91 -10.58 -5.08
N ASP A 46 2.15 -10.92 -4.72
CA ASP A 46 2.54 -11.18 -3.33
C ASP A 46 3.28 -9.97 -2.79
N LEU A 47 2.63 -9.23 -1.88
CA LEU A 47 3.17 -8.02 -1.26
C LEU A 47 4.54 -8.22 -0.62
N ASN A 48 4.88 -9.44 -0.22
CA ASN A 48 6.14 -9.74 0.46
C ASN A 48 7.27 -10.15 -0.51
N LYS A 49 6.98 -10.31 -1.81
CA LYS A 49 7.95 -10.80 -2.80
C LYS A 49 8.09 -9.88 -4.00
N ASP A 50 7.06 -9.13 -4.33
CA ASP A 50 7.05 -8.23 -5.47
C ASP A 50 7.31 -6.80 -5.01
N GLU A 51 8.54 -6.33 -5.21
CA GLU A 51 8.97 -5.00 -4.75
C GLU A 51 8.27 -3.87 -5.51
N GLU A 52 7.97 -4.03 -6.80
CA GLU A 52 7.28 -2.99 -7.58
C GLU A 52 5.82 -2.85 -7.15
N PHE A 53 5.15 -3.98 -6.91
CA PHE A 53 3.81 -3.99 -6.35
C PHE A 53 3.78 -3.48 -4.91
N LYS A 54 4.76 -3.86 -4.07
CA LYS A 54 4.89 -3.36 -2.69
C LYS A 54 5.04 -1.84 -2.66
N GLU A 55 5.88 -1.30 -3.53
CA GLU A 55 6.08 0.13 -3.69
C GLU A 55 4.76 0.85 -4.04
N LEU A 56 3.99 0.30 -4.99
CA LEU A 56 2.70 0.87 -5.37
C LEU A 56 1.67 0.81 -4.22
N VAL A 57 1.68 -0.26 -3.42
CA VAL A 57 0.84 -0.38 -2.20
C VAL A 57 1.23 0.67 -1.16
N PHE A 58 2.52 0.93 -0.96
CA PHE A 58 3.00 1.96 -0.05
C PHE A 58 2.59 3.35 -0.51
N GLU A 59 2.74 3.66 -1.80
CA GLU A 59 2.33 4.94 -2.36
C GLU A 59 0.82 5.16 -2.22
N ARG A 60 -0.01 4.16 -2.54
CA ARG A 60 -1.46 4.28 -2.32
C ARG A 60 -1.81 4.49 -0.85
N SER A 61 -1.13 3.78 0.04
CA SER A 61 -1.32 3.89 1.50
C SER A 61 -0.94 5.27 2.02
N ARG A 62 0.15 5.85 1.52
CA ARG A 62 0.56 7.22 1.82
C ARG A 62 -0.51 8.23 1.36
N TYR A 63 -1.12 8.01 0.20
CA TYR A 63 -2.20 8.90 -0.28
C TYR A 63 -3.45 8.79 0.59
N VAL A 64 -3.83 7.58 1.04
CA VAL A 64 -4.95 7.40 1.99
C VAL A 64 -4.66 8.09 3.32
N TYR A 65 -3.46 7.88 3.89
CA TYR A 65 -3.07 8.47 5.17
C TYR A 65 -3.10 10.00 5.13
N ASN A 66 -2.69 10.60 4.01
CA ASN A 66 -2.67 12.06 3.83
C ASN A 66 -3.99 12.63 3.25
N ASP A 67 -5.09 11.85 3.27
CA ASP A 67 -6.39 12.25 2.72
C ASP A 67 -6.34 12.78 1.27
N ALA A 68 -5.48 12.15 0.46
CA ALA A 68 -5.15 12.56 -0.90
C ALA A 68 -5.46 11.48 -1.95
N LEU A 69 -6.24 10.45 -1.59
CA LEU A 69 -6.48 9.27 -2.44
C LEU A 69 -7.00 9.63 -3.84
N GLU A 70 -7.75 10.72 -3.98
CA GLU A 70 -8.29 11.21 -5.25
C GLU A 70 -7.22 11.52 -6.32
N TYR A 71 -5.97 11.77 -5.92
CA TYR A 71 -4.86 12.04 -6.83
C TYR A 71 -4.06 10.79 -7.23
N PHE A 72 -4.27 9.65 -6.56
CA PHE A 72 -3.42 8.48 -6.69
C PHE A 72 -3.43 7.89 -8.11
N ASP A 73 -4.61 7.58 -8.65
CA ASP A 73 -4.75 6.90 -9.95
C ASP A 73 -4.11 7.72 -11.08
N LYS A 74 -4.21 9.05 -11.01
CA LYS A 74 -3.59 9.95 -11.99
C LYS A 74 -2.06 9.94 -11.88
N ASN A 75 -1.53 10.01 -10.66
CA ASN A 75 -0.10 10.15 -10.43
C ASN A 75 0.66 8.82 -10.66
N PHE A 76 -0.01 7.68 -10.49
CA PHE A 76 0.57 6.34 -10.64
C PHE A 76 0.01 5.54 -11.82
N LEU A 77 -0.67 6.20 -12.77
CA LEU A 77 -1.29 5.55 -13.92
C LEU A 77 -0.30 4.68 -14.71
N SER A 78 0.93 5.15 -14.88
CA SER A 78 1.95 4.39 -15.61
C SER A 78 2.30 3.09 -14.90
N GLN A 79 2.48 3.13 -13.57
CA GLN A 79 2.84 1.97 -12.76
C GLN A 79 1.68 0.97 -12.69
N ILE A 80 0.45 1.48 -12.56
CA ILE A 80 -0.76 0.66 -12.59
C ILE A 80 -0.84 -0.10 -13.92
N ASN A 81 -0.62 0.57 -15.06
CA ASN A 81 -0.64 -0.05 -16.38
C ASN A 81 0.56 -0.97 -16.66
N SER A 82 1.68 -0.82 -15.95
CA SER A 82 2.81 -1.73 -16.09
C SER A 82 2.56 -3.07 -15.39
N LEU A 83 1.76 -3.08 -14.32
CA LEU A 83 1.45 -4.27 -13.53
C LEU A 83 0.13 -4.95 -13.92
N GLY A 84 -0.85 -4.22 -14.45
CA GLY A 84 -2.16 -4.76 -14.89
C GLY A 84 -2.21 -5.17 -16.35
#